data_AF-A0A2S8BC07-F1
#
_entry.id   AF-A0A2S8BC07-F1
#
_cell.length_a   1.000
_cell.length_b   1.000
_cell.length_c   1.000
_cell.angle_alpha   90.00
_cell.angle_beta   90.00
_cell.angle_gamma   90.00
#
_symmetry.space_group_name_H-M   'P 1'
#
loop_
_entity.id
_entity.type
_entity.pdbx_description
1 polymer ?
#
loop_
_entity_poly.entity_id
_entity_poly.type
_entity_poly.pdbx_seq_one_letter_code
_entity_poly.pdbx_strand_id
1 'polypeptide(L)'
;MPGRDGQRRHPSDNTDEAARARLACTLAEQGRSVAVLSSGDPGVFAMATAVLEEAKQWPDVPVRVVPGMTAAQAVASRVGAPLGHDYAVISLSDRLKPWEVIAARLTAAAAADLVLAIYNPASKTRTWQVAAMRDLLLDHRDPGTPVVIGRDVSGAGEDVRVVRLADLDPGDVDMRCLLIVGSSQTQWYDDRVYTPRRYPG
;
A
#
# COMPACT_ATOMS: atom_id res chain seq x y z
N MET A 1 5.16 -2.24 -22.47
CA MET A 1 4.25 -2.78 -23.51
C MET A 1 4.38 -1.97 -24.80
N PRO A 2 4.53 -2.61 -25.97
CA PRO A 2 4.47 -1.93 -27.25
C PRO A 2 3.11 -1.24 -27.44
N GLY A 3 3.08 -0.13 -28.18
CA GLY A 3 1.83 0.55 -28.53
C GLY A 3 0.98 -0.33 -29.44
N ARG A 4 -0.35 -0.28 -29.28
CA ARG A 4 -1.29 -0.79 -30.28
C ARG A 4 -1.68 0.36 -31.21
N ASP A 5 -1.90 0.08 -32.49
CA ASP A 5 -2.40 1.09 -33.43
C ASP A 5 -3.70 1.71 -32.91
N GLY A 6 -3.79 3.04 -33.00
CA GLY A 6 -4.90 3.83 -32.45
C GLY A 6 -4.83 4.11 -30.93
N GLN A 7 -3.88 3.52 -30.20
CA GLN A 7 -3.70 3.82 -28.77
C GLN A 7 -2.98 5.15 -28.58
N ARG A 8 -3.64 6.12 -27.93
CA ARG A 8 -3.01 7.35 -27.45
C ARG A 8 -2.63 7.20 -25.98
N ARG A 9 -1.39 7.56 -25.64
CA ARG A 9 -0.89 7.57 -24.26
C ARG A 9 -0.82 9.00 -23.75
N HIS A 10 -1.32 9.20 -22.54
CA HIS A 10 -1.25 10.47 -21.82
C HIS A 10 -0.36 10.24 -20.58
N PRO A 11 0.98 10.32 -20.72
CA PRO A 11 1.86 10.14 -19.58
C PRO A 11 1.68 11.31 -18.62
N SER A 12 1.62 11.00 -17.33
CA SER A 12 1.70 11.98 -16.25
C SER A 12 2.59 11.43 -15.15
N ASP A 13 3.08 12.32 -14.29
CA ASP A 13 3.63 11.89 -13.01
C ASP A 13 2.51 11.52 -12.02
N ASN A 14 2.91 11.10 -10.82
CA ASN A 14 2.00 10.74 -9.73
C ASN A 14 1.58 11.93 -8.85
N THR A 15 1.87 13.17 -9.24
CA THR A 15 1.63 14.33 -8.38
C THR A 15 0.25 14.96 -8.55
N ASP A 16 -0.45 14.62 -9.63
CA ASP A 16 -1.77 15.18 -9.96
C ASP A 16 -2.80 14.11 -10.37
N GLU A 17 -3.33 13.40 -9.36
CA GLU A 17 -4.40 12.42 -9.53
C GLU A 17 -5.70 13.05 -10.03
N ALA A 18 -6.02 14.28 -9.59
CA ALA A 18 -7.24 14.99 -9.97
C ALA A 18 -7.23 15.38 -11.46
N ALA A 19 -6.12 15.91 -11.98
CA ALA A 19 -6.02 16.24 -13.40
C ALA A 19 -6.08 15.00 -14.29
N ARG A 20 -5.46 13.88 -13.87
CA ARG A 20 -5.60 12.59 -14.57
C ARG A 20 -7.06 12.13 -14.63
N ALA A 21 -7.77 12.20 -13.51
CA ALA A 21 -9.17 11.82 -13.44
C ALA A 21 -10.03 12.70 -14.37
N ARG A 22 -9.83 14.03 -14.32
CA ARG A 22 -10.54 14.99 -15.17
C ARG A 22 -10.30 14.75 -16.66
N LEU A 23 -9.05 14.50 -17.04
CA LEU A 23 -8.69 14.16 -18.41
C LEU A 23 -9.39 12.88 -18.86
N ALA A 24 -9.43 11.85 -18.00
CA ALA A 24 -10.07 10.59 -18.32
C ALA A 24 -11.58 10.77 -18.58
N CYS A 25 -12.28 11.49 -17.70
CA CYS A 25 -13.70 11.80 -17.88
C CYS A 25 -13.95 12.65 -19.14
N THR A 26 -13.13 13.68 -19.37
CA THR A 26 -13.23 14.53 -20.58
C THR A 26 -13.09 13.72 -21.87
N LEU A 27 -12.14 12.78 -21.92
CA LEU A 27 -11.93 11.94 -23.09
C LEU A 27 -13.07 10.93 -23.27
N ALA A 28 -13.62 10.39 -22.18
CA ALA A 28 -14.75 9.47 -22.21
C ALA A 28 -16.04 10.16 -22.72
N GLU A 29 -16.31 11.39 -22.27
CA GLU A 29 -17.41 12.24 -22.75
C GLU A 29 -17.35 12.47 -24.26
N GLN A 30 -16.13 12.57 -24.82
CA GLN A 30 -15.90 12.66 -26.26
C GLN A 30 -16.10 11.33 -27.02
N GLY A 31 -16.67 10.31 -26.38
CA GLY A 31 -16.94 9.00 -26.96
C GLY A 31 -15.72 8.07 -27.03
N ARG A 32 -14.62 8.36 -26.32
CA ARG A 32 -13.41 7.52 -26.35
C ARG A 32 -13.49 6.41 -25.30
N SER A 33 -12.94 5.24 -25.62
CA SER A 33 -12.65 4.20 -24.62
C SER A 33 -11.36 4.52 -23.86
N VAL A 34 -11.47 4.86 -22.58
CA VAL A 34 -10.34 5.30 -21.74
C VAL A 34 -9.98 4.24 -20.71
N ALA A 35 -8.69 3.97 -20.55
CA ALA A 35 -8.15 3.14 -19.48
C ALA A 35 -7.24 3.99 -18.59
N VAL A 36 -7.61 4.14 -17.32
CA VAL A 36 -6.77 4.76 -16.28
C VAL A 36 -6.01 3.65 -15.57
N LEU A 37 -4.69 3.65 -15.69
CA LEU A 37 -3.85 2.59 -15.14
C LEU A 37 -3.42 2.93 -13.71
N SER A 38 -3.38 1.90 -12.85
CA SER A 38 -2.82 1.95 -11.50
C SER A 38 -1.97 0.70 -11.28
N SER A 39 -0.92 0.82 -10.48
CA SER A 39 -0.17 -0.34 -9.99
C SER A 39 -0.98 -1.06 -8.92
N GLY A 40 -0.94 -2.39 -8.93
CA GLY A 40 -1.67 -3.21 -7.98
C GLY A 40 -3.18 -3.15 -8.21
N ASP A 41 -3.96 -2.89 -7.15
CA ASP A 41 -5.40 -2.71 -7.25
C ASP A 41 -5.76 -1.21 -7.32
N PRO A 42 -6.59 -0.76 -8.29
CA PRO A 42 -6.93 0.65 -8.43
C PRO A 42 -7.78 1.20 -7.28
N GLY A 43 -8.42 0.35 -6.47
CA GLY A 43 -9.17 0.70 -5.28
C GLY A 43 -8.32 0.83 -4.00
N VAL A 44 -7.05 0.45 -4.03
CA VAL A 44 -6.16 0.50 -2.86
C VAL A 44 -5.16 1.66 -3.01
N PHE A 45 -5.48 2.81 -2.40
CA PHE A 45 -4.65 4.03 -2.42
C PHE A 45 -4.20 4.45 -3.83
N ALA A 46 -5.09 4.35 -4.80
CA ALA A 46 -4.81 4.57 -6.22
C ALA A 46 -5.96 5.30 -6.93
N MET A 47 -5.96 5.28 -8.26
CA MET A 47 -6.77 6.20 -9.09
C MET A 47 -8.28 5.98 -9.04
N ALA A 48 -8.80 4.83 -8.58
CA ALA A 48 -10.25 4.58 -8.63
C ALA A 48 -11.03 5.63 -7.82
N THR A 49 -10.53 6.01 -6.64
CA THR A 49 -11.16 7.05 -5.81
C THR A 49 -11.18 8.38 -6.54
N ALA A 50 -10.04 8.85 -7.05
CA ALA A 50 -9.94 10.12 -7.77
C ALA A 50 -10.85 10.16 -9.03
N VAL A 51 -10.91 9.05 -9.78
CA VAL A 51 -11.79 8.93 -10.95
C VAL A 51 -13.26 8.96 -10.56
N LEU A 52 -13.67 8.24 -9.52
CA LEU A 52 -15.07 8.22 -9.06
C LEU A 52 -15.52 9.55 -8.46
N GLU A 53 -14.62 10.27 -7.77
CA GLU A 53 -14.90 11.62 -7.27
C GLU A 53 -15.12 12.61 -8.40
N GLU A 54 -14.25 12.59 -9.41
CA GLU A 54 -14.37 13.45 -10.58
C GLU A 54 -15.59 13.10 -11.43
N ALA A 55 -15.87 11.81 -11.66
CA ALA A 55 -16.98 11.32 -12.48
C ALA A 55 -18.37 11.81 -12.01
N LYS A 56 -18.51 12.25 -10.74
CA LYS A 56 -19.74 12.93 -10.27
C LYS A 56 -20.10 14.17 -11.08
N GLN A 57 -19.12 14.82 -11.73
CA GLN A 57 -19.31 15.96 -12.61
C GLN A 57 -19.69 15.55 -14.05
N TRP A 58 -19.70 14.25 -14.37
CA TRP A 58 -19.83 13.69 -15.72
C TRP A 58 -20.88 12.56 -15.73
N PRO A 59 -22.19 12.90 -15.64
CA PRO A 59 -23.24 11.92 -15.38
C PRO A 59 -23.39 10.84 -16.47
N ASP A 60 -22.99 11.15 -17.71
CA ASP A 60 -23.10 10.25 -18.86
C ASP A 60 -21.83 9.39 -19.07
N VAL A 61 -20.79 9.55 -18.24
CA VAL A 61 -19.55 8.77 -18.33
C VAL A 61 -19.65 7.51 -17.45
N PRO A 62 -19.80 6.31 -18.04
CA PRO A 62 -19.79 5.08 -17.27
C PRO A 62 -18.38 4.75 -16.77
N VAL A 63 -18.25 4.51 -15.46
CA VAL A 63 -16.99 4.11 -14.83
C VAL A 63 -17.09 2.67 -14.34
N ARG A 64 -16.09 1.84 -14.69
CA ARG A 64 -15.94 0.47 -14.17
C ARG A 64 -14.55 0.29 -13.58
N VAL A 65 -14.50 -0.17 -12.34
CA VAL A 65 -13.24 -0.55 -11.67
C VAL A 65 -12.93 -2.01 -11.99
N VAL A 66 -11.70 -2.29 -12.42
CA VAL A 66 -11.21 -3.65 -12.69
C VAL A 66 -10.22 -4.02 -11.60
N PRO A 67 -10.45 -5.11 -10.83
CA PRO A 67 -9.59 -5.45 -9.71
C PRO A 67 -8.19 -5.87 -10.16
N GLY A 68 -7.22 -5.70 -9.28
CA GLY A 68 -5.84 -6.11 -9.46
C GLY A 68 -5.26 -6.77 -8.20
N MET A 69 -4.10 -7.41 -8.34
CA MET A 69 -3.39 -7.97 -7.19
C MET A 69 -2.67 -6.85 -6.45
N THR A 70 -3.05 -6.59 -5.20
CA THR A 70 -2.44 -5.52 -4.41
C THR A 70 -1.06 -5.90 -3.85
N ALA A 71 -0.23 -4.90 -3.54
CA ALA A 71 1.15 -5.11 -3.10
C ALA A 71 1.23 -5.92 -1.80
N ALA A 72 0.28 -5.77 -0.87
CA ALA A 72 0.23 -6.53 0.38
C ALA A 72 0.25 -8.05 0.14
N GLN A 73 -0.58 -8.54 -0.79
CA GLN A 73 -0.63 -9.97 -1.11
C GLN A 73 0.61 -10.41 -1.89
N ALA A 74 1.10 -9.57 -2.80
CA ALA A 74 2.31 -9.86 -3.55
C ALA A 74 3.53 -10.03 -2.63
N VAL A 75 3.76 -9.10 -1.69
CA VAL A 75 4.84 -9.18 -0.70
C VAL A 75 4.65 -10.37 0.24
N ALA A 76 3.45 -10.57 0.78
CA ALA A 76 3.16 -11.68 1.68
C ALA A 76 3.51 -13.04 1.06
N SER A 77 3.20 -13.23 -0.24
CA SER A 77 3.47 -14.49 -0.96
C SER A 77 4.95 -14.86 -1.06
N ARG A 78 5.87 -13.91 -0.87
CA ARG A 78 7.31 -14.15 -0.95
C ARG A 78 7.88 -14.77 0.32
N VAL A 79 7.25 -14.49 1.46
CA VAL A 79 7.71 -14.95 2.78
C VAL A 79 6.78 -15.98 3.42
N GLY A 80 5.62 -16.27 2.84
CA GLY A 80 4.70 -17.28 3.34
C GLY A 80 3.28 -16.76 3.52
N ALA A 81 2.82 -16.66 4.77
CA ALA A 81 1.44 -16.29 5.10
C ALA A 81 1.35 -15.26 6.25
N PRO A 82 2.09 -14.13 6.20
CA PRO A 82 2.05 -13.12 7.25
C PRO A 82 0.68 -12.44 7.37
N LEU A 83 -0.16 -12.49 6.33
CA LEU A 83 -1.54 -11.98 6.32
C LEU A 83 -2.57 -13.10 6.58
N GLY A 84 -2.17 -14.14 7.31
CA GLY A 84 -2.98 -15.35 7.56
C GLY A 84 -4.11 -15.17 8.58
N HIS A 85 -4.15 -14.04 9.29
CA HIS A 85 -5.22 -13.63 10.20
C HIS A 85 -5.68 -12.20 9.88
N ASP A 86 -6.39 -11.57 10.81
CA ASP A 86 -6.96 -10.24 10.64
C ASP A 86 -5.83 -9.22 10.49
N TYR A 87 -5.97 -8.39 9.48
CA TYR A 87 -4.97 -7.40 9.14
C TYR A 87 -5.61 -6.08 8.73
N ALA A 88 -4.88 -4.99 8.94
CA ALA A 88 -5.26 -3.66 8.49
C ALA A 88 -4.32 -3.19 7.39
N VAL A 89 -4.87 -2.43 6.45
CA VAL A 89 -4.12 -1.78 5.37
C VAL A 89 -4.08 -0.28 5.65
N ILE A 90 -2.89 0.28 5.91
CA ILE A 90 -2.72 1.66 6.33
C ILE A 90 -1.68 2.35 5.44
N SER A 91 -1.99 3.55 4.97
CA SER A 91 -1.04 4.42 4.27
C SER A 91 -0.42 5.43 5.24
N LEU A 92 0.92 5.52 5.26
CA LEU A 92 1.66 6.55 6.01
C LEU A 92 1.75 7.90 5.28
N SER A 93 1.16 8.00 4.09
CA SER A 93 1.09 9.28 3.37
C SER A 93 0.20 10.27 4.12
N ASP A 94 0.81 11.33 4.61
CA ASP A 94 0.18 12.45 5.33
C ASP A 94 -0.22 13.62 4.43
N ARG A 95 0.01 13.53 3.12
CA ARG A 95 -0.25 14.62 2.15
C ARG A 95 -1.68 15.17 2.20
N LEU A 96 -2.67 14.31 2.39
CA LEU A 96 -4.10 14.66 2.44
C LEU A 96 -4.74 14.29 3.78
N LYS A 97 -3.95 13.84 4.75
CA LYS A 97 -4.43 13.26 6.00
C LYS A 97 -3.42 13.57 7.10
N PRO A 98 -3.78 14.34 8.14
CA PRO A 98 -2.86 14.67 9.22
C PRO A 98 -2.25 13.43 9.89
N TRP A 99 -1.01 13.56 10.37
CA TRP A 99 -0.30 12.46 11.03
C TRP A 99 -1.07 11.93 12.24
N GLU A 100 -1.74 12.78 12.99
CA GLU A 100 -2.51 12.41 14.19
C GLU A 100 -3.60 11.38 13.86
N VAL A 101 -4.20 11.48 12.66
CA VAL A 101 -5.18 10.49 12.17
C VAL A 101 -4.49 9.18 11.80
N ILE A 102 -3.27 9.23 11.25
CA ILE A 102 -2.46 8.03 10.94
C ILE A 102 -2.06 7.33 12.23
N ALA A 103 -1.47 8.06 13.18
CA ALA A 103 -1.05 7.58 14.49
C ALA A 103 -2.21 6.94 15.24
N ALA A 104 -3.38 7.61 15.31
CA ALA A 104 -4.56 7.04 15.95
C ALA A 104 -5.01 5.71 15.31
N ARG A 105 -4.93 5.58 13.98
CA ARG A 105 -5.25 4.33 13.27
C ARG A 105 -4.22 3.23 13.52
N LEU A 106 -2.93 3.59 13.53
CA LEU A 106 -1.84 2.66 13.85
C LEU A 106 -2.00 2.15 15.29
N THR A 107 -2.19 3.04 16.26
CA THR A 107 -2.42 2.70 17.67
C THR A 107 -3.65 1.80 17.83
N ALA A 108 -4.77 2.13 17.19
CA ALA A 108 -5.98 1.32 17.30
C ALA A 108 -5.80 -0.08 16.68
N ALA A 109 -5.18 -0.18 15.49
CA ALA A 109 -4.91 -1.46 14.85
C ALA A 109 -3.87 -2.28 15.64
N ALA A 110 -2.89 -1.60 16.26
CA ALA A 110 -1.92 -2.22 17.13
C ALA A 110 -2.58 -2.77 18.40
N ALA A 111 -3.40 -1.97 19.09
CA ALA A 111 -4.13 -2.38 20.28
C ALA A 111 -5.11 -3.53 20.01
N ALA A 112 -5.67 -3.62 18.80
CA ALA A 112 -6.50 -4.74 18.36
C ALA A 112 -5.71 -5.98 17.90
N ASP A 113 -4.39 -5.98 18.08
CA ASP A 113 -3.46 -7.05 17.68
C ASP A 113 -3.52 -7.46 16.20
N LEU A 114 -3.82 -6.51 15.31
CA LEU A 114 -3.87 -6.77 13.87
C LEU A 114 -2.45 -6.81 13.28
N VAL A 115 -2.29 -7.62 12.23
CA VAL A 115 -1.14 -7.49 11.30
C VAL A 115 -1.32 -6.22 10.48
N LEU A 116 -0.25 -5.49 10.18
CA LEU A 116 -0.33 -4.20 9.49
C LEU A 116 0.39 -4.27 8.14
N ALA A 117 -0.36 -4.06 7.05
CA ALA A 117 0.22 -3.81 5.73
C ALA A 117 0.32 -2.31 5.48
N ILE A 118 1.56 -1.81 5.43
CA ILE A 118 1.89 -0.39 5.38
C ILE A 118 2.24 0.05 3.97
N TYR A 119 1.42 0.93 3.41
CA TYR A 119 1.58 1.53 2.09
C TYR A 119 2.18 2.93 2.18
N ASN A 120 2.81 3.35 1.10
CA ASN A 120 3.44 4.67 0.97
C ASN A 120 4.32 5.00 2.19
N PRO A 121 5.20 4.07 2.62
CA PRO A 121 5.82 4.17 3.94
C PRO A 121 6.77 5.36 4.05
N ALA A 122 7.49 5.68 2.97
CA ALA A 122 8.44 6.77 2.93
C ALA A 122 8.44 7.46 1.56
N SER A 123 9.01 8.66 1.49
CA SER A 123 9.36 9.32 0.22
C SER A 123 10.52 10.28 0.40
N LYS A 124 10.98 10.91 -0.69
CA LYS A 124 12.07 11.91 -0.67
C LYS A 124 11.88 13.01 0.38
N THR A 125 10.64 13.41 0.67
CA THR A 125 10.31 14.47 1.64
C THR A 125 9.71 13.95 2.95
N ARG A 126 9.37 12.65 3.01
CA ARG A 126 8.66 12.01 4.14
C ARG A 126 9.52 10.86 4.65
N THR A 127 10.49 11.22 5.48
CA THR A 127 11.56 10.31 5.94
C THR A 127 11.42 9.92 7.41
N TRP A 128 10.51 10.54 8.15
CA TRP A 128 10.38 10.36 9.61
C TRP A 128 9.21 9.45 9.99
N GLN A 129 8.20 9.29 9.12
CA GLN A 129 6.96 8.57 9.42
C GLN A 129 7.21 7.08 9.72
N VAL A 130 8.20 6.45 9.06
CA VAL A 130 8.57 5.05 9.36
C VAL A 130 9.14 4.92 10.76
N ALA A 131 10.00 5.87 11.18
CA ALA A 131 10.56 5.90 12.54
C ALA A 131 9.44 6.11 13.56
N ALA A 132 8.57 7.10 13.33
CA ALA A 132 7.46 7.39 14.24
C ALA A 132 6.44 6.25 14.33
N MET A 133 6.17 5.56 13.21
CA MET A 133 5.36 4.33 13.22
C MET A 133 6.04 3.23 14.03
N ARG A 134 7.34 2.97 13.79
CA ARG A 134 8.09 1.95 14.54
C ARG A 134 8.02 2.21 16.04
N ASP A 135 8.34 3.43 16.46
CA ASP A 135 8.37 3.81 17.87
C ASP A 135 6.97 3.66 18.50
N LEU A 136 5.91 4.09 17.81
CA LEU A 136 4.52 3.89 18.24
C LEU A 136 4.17 2.40 18.36
N LEU A 137 4.57 1.57 17.40
CA LEU A 137 4.26 0.14 17.44
C LEU A 137 5.03 -0.60 18.54
N LEU A 138 6.22 -0.14 18.93
CA LEU A 138 7.00 -0.70 20.04
C LEU A 138 6.29 -0.53 21.40
N ASP A 139 5.36 0.42 21.53
CA ASP A 139 4.51 0.53 22.72
C ASP A 139 3.46 -0.60 22.82
N HIS A 140 3.22 -1.34 21.73
CA HIS A 140 2.17 -2.36 21.60
C HIS A 140 2.66 -3.74 21.16
N ARG A 141 3.92 -3.87 20.79
CA ARG A 141 4.49 -5.07 20.16
C ARG A 141 5.81 -5.42 20.80
N ASP A 142 6.12 -6.71 20.81
CA ASP A 142 7.45 -7.17 21.19
C ASP A 142 8.50 -6.59 20.20
N PRO A 143 9.67 -6.11 20.67
CA PRO A 143 10.76 -5.62 19.81
C PRO A 143 11.20 -6.60 18.71
N GLY A 144 11.05 -7.90 18.95
CA GLY A 144 11.34 -9.00 18.03
C GLY A 144 10.24 -9.30 17.02
N THR A 145 9.10 -8.60 17.08
CA THR A 145 7.99 -8.76 16.12
C THR A 145 8.51 -8.67 14.68
N PRO A 146 8.22 -9.63 13.80
CA PRO A 146 8.77 -9.63 12.45
C PRO A 146 8.14 -8.51 11.60
N VAL A 147 9.00 -7.81 10.86
CA VAL A 147 8.63 -6.83 9.84
C VAL A 147 9.17 -7.30 8.49
N VAL A 148 8.27 -7.58 7.56
CA VAL A 148 8.62 -7.89 6.17
C VAL A 148 8.78 -6.58 5.42
N ILE A 149 9.90 -6.41 4.74
CA ILE A 149 10.16 -5.28 3.84
C ILE A 149 10.20 -5.85 2.43
N GLY A 150 9.18 -5.54 1.62
CA GLY A 150 9.15 -5.92 0.21
C GLY A 150 9.34 -4.70 -0.67
N ARG A 151 10.46 -4.64 -1.39
CA ARG A 151 10.79 -3.57 -2.33
C ARG A 151 10.65 -4.07 -3.76
N ASP A 152 9.94 -3.30 -4.59
CA ASP A 152 9.80 -3.58 -6.02
C ASP A 152 9.35 -5.01 -6.37
N VAL A 153 8.46 -5.59 -5.56
CA VAL A 153 8.00 -6.97 -5.77
C VAL A 153 7.32 -7.11 -7.14
N SER A 154 7.73 -8.13 -7.89
CA SER A 154 7.43 -8.43 -9.29
C SER A 154 8.09 -7.51 -10.32
N GLY A 155 8.97 -6.62 -9.87
CA GLY A 155 9.83 -5.78 -10.70
C GLY A 155 11.25 -6.35 -10.88
N ALA A 156 12.07 -5.64 -11.65
CA ALA A 156 13.45 -6.06 -11.91
C ALA A 156 14.40 -5.87 -10.70
N GLY A 157 14.02 -5.03 -9.73
CA GLY A 157 14.76 -4.79 -8.50
C GLY A 157 14.10 -5.42 -7.28
N GLU A 158 13.35 -6.51 -7.44
CA GLU A 158 12.67 -7.20 -6.34
C GLU A 158 13.69 -7.57 -5.25
N ASP A 159 13.43 -7.09 -4.03
CA ASP A 159 14.16 -7.44 -2.82
C ASP A 159 13.15 -7.63 -1.69
N VAL A 160 13.23 -8.77 -0.99
CA VAL A 160 12.35 -9.08 0.13
C VAL A 160 13.18 -9.62 1.27
N ARG A 161 13.02 -8.99 2.44
CA ARG A 161 13.73 -9.39 3.66
C ARG A 161 12.85 -9.18 4.88
N VAL A 162 13.23 -9.83 5.98
CA VAL A 162 12.54 -9.75 7.26
C VAL A 162 13.51 -9.23 8.30
N VAL A 163 13.06 -8.25 9.10
CA VAL A 163 13.81 -7.67 10.21
C VAL A 163 12.95 -7.71 11.47
N ARG A 164 13.57 -7.54 12.65
CA ARG A 164 12.82 -7.30 13.88
C ARG A 164 12.29 -5.87 13.89
N LEU A 165 11.15 -5.63 14.53
CA LEU A 165 10.55 -4.30 14.64
C LEU A 165 11.52 -3.26 15.20
N ALA A 166 12.29 -3.61 16.24
CA ALA A 166 13.30 -2.72 16.80
C ALA A 166 14.48 -2.43 15.86
N ASP A 167 14.77 -3.32 14.90
CA ASP A 167 15.84 -3.16 13.93
C ASP A 167 15.36 -2.51 12.62
N LEU A 168 14.08 -2.12 12.52
CA LEU A 168 13.56 -1.45 11.34
C LEU A 168 14.24 -0.09 11.18
N ASP A 169 15.18 -0.01 10.22
CA ASP A 169 15.85 1.22 9.81
C ASP A 169 15.00 1.96 8.75
N PRO A 170 14.52 3.18 9.03
CA PRO A 170 13.85 4.03 8.04
C PRO A 170 14.68 4.27 6.77
N GLY A 171 16.01 4.25 6.85
CA GLY A 171 16.93 4.45 5.73
C GLY A 171 16.82 3.38 4.64
N ASP A 172 16.32 2.19 4.99
CA ASP A 172 16.14 1.08 4.06
C ASP A 172 14.76 1.08 3.36
N VAL A 173 13.91 2.07 3.67
CA VAL A 173 12.53 2.13 3.20
C VAL A 173 12.34 3.32 2.26
N ASP A 174 11.91 3.05 1.02
CA ASP A 174 11.60 4.08 0.02
C ASP A 174 10.15 3.97 -0.51
N MET A 175 9.79 4.77 -1.52
CA MET A 175 8.45 4.77 -2.12
C MET A 175 8.06 3.46 -2.82
N ARG A 176 9.01 2.56 -3.09
CA ARG A 176 8.77 1.26 -3.73
C ARG A 176 8.65 0.12 -2.72
N CYS A 177 8.80 0.42 -1.44
CA CYS A 177 8.64 -0.54 -0.37
C CYS A 177 7.17 -0.64 0.07
N LEU A 178 6.78 -1.85 0.45
CA LEU A 178 5.64 -2.12 1.31
C LEU A 178 6.14 -2.88 2.54
N LEU A 179 5.64 -2.49 3.72
CA LEU A 179 5.97 -3.16 4.97
C LEU A 179 4.81 -4.05 5.41
N ILE A 180 5.09 -5.22 5.96
CA ILE A 180 4.12 -6.02 6.71
C ILE A 180 4.65 -6.19 8.13
N VAL A 181 4.00 -5.55 9.10
CA VAL A 181 4.34 -5.67 10.52
C VAL A 181 3.45 -6.73 11.15
N GLY A 182 4.05 -7.77 11.74
CA GLY A 182 3.32 -8.84 12.41
C GLY A 182 2.48 -8.37 13.61
N SER A 183 1.51 -9.20 13.96
CA SER A 183 0.85 -9.18 15.28
C SER A 183 1.70 -9.87 16.35
N SER A 184 1.24 -9.84 17.60
CA SER A 184 1.85 -10.56 18.73
C SER A 184 1.98 -12.07 18.49
N GLN A 185 1.13 -12.64 17.63
CA GLN A 185 1.12 -14.06 17.30
C GLN A 185 1.98 -14.41 16.08
N THR A 186 2.49 -13.41 15.36
CA THR A 186 3.20 -13.66 14.10
C THR A 186 4.55 -14.30 14.39
N GLN A 187 4.79 -15.43 13.73
CA GLN A 187 6.01 -16.21 13.89
C GLN A 187 6.91 -16.06 12.67
N TRP A 188 8.20 -16.07 12.94
CA TRP A 188 9.25 -16.04 11.93
C TRP A 188 10.27 -17.15 12.23
N TYR A 189 10.48 -18.02 11.25
CA TYR A 189 11.53 -19.04 11.25
C TYR A 189 12.10 -19.15 9.84
N ASP A 190 13.42 -19.34 9.72
CA ASP A 190 14.12 -19.36 8.44
C ASP A 190 13.73 -18.17 7.53
N ASP A 191 13.21 -18.44 6.33
CA ASP A 191 12.68 -17.49 5.36
C ASP A 191 11.15 -17.33 5.43
N ARG A 192 10.50 -17.95 6.44
CA ARG A 192 9.05 -18.04 6.55
C ARG A 192 8.49 -17.14 7.63
N VAL A 193 7.50 -16.34 7.26
CA VAL A 193 6.67 -15.54 8.18
C VAL A 193 5.22 -15.96 8.04
N TYR A 194 4.57 -16.23 9.17
CA TYR A 194 3.14 -16.53 9.19
C TYR A 194 2.48 -16.10 10.49
N THR A 195 1.20 -15.77 10.41
CA THR A 195 0.36 -15.58 11.59
C THR A 195 -0.49 -16.85 11.78
N PRO A 196 -0.37 -17.57 12.91
CA PRO A 196 -1.12 -18.79 13.16
C PRO A 196 -2.63 -18.58 13.07
N ARG A 197 -3.36 -19.61 12.61
CA ARG A 197 -4.83 -19.59 12.54
C ARG A 197 -5.53 -19.70 13.90
N ARG A 198 -4.79 -19.95 14.97
CA ARG A 198 -5.33 -20.18 16.32
C ARG A 198 -4.62 -19.26 17.29
N TYR A 199 -5.39 -18.54 18.10
CA TYR A 199 -4.85 -17.80 19.25
C TYR A 199 -4.56 -18.77 20.40
N PRO A 200 -3.49 -18.52 21.19
CA PRO A 200 -3.35 -19.14 22.50
C PRO A 200 -4.57 -18.73 23.33
N GLY A 201 -5.28 -19.73 23.88
CA GLY A 201 -6.39 -19.50 24.80
C GLY A 201 -5.92 -19.12 26.19
#